data_AF-A0A699U3C9-F1
#
_entry.id   AF-A0A699U3C9-F1
#
_cell.length_a   1.000
_cell.length_b   1.000
_cell.length_c   1.000
_cell.angle_alpha   90.00
_cell.angle_beta   90.00
_cell.angle_gamma   90.00
#
_symmetry.space_group_name_H-M   'P 1'
#
loop_
_entity.id
_entity.type
_entity.pdbx_description
1 polymer ?
#
loop_
_entity_poly.entity_id
_entity_poly.type
_entity_poly.pdbx_seq_one_letter_code
_entity_poly.pdbx_strand_id
1 'polypeptide(L)'
;MLEKDMYDSWKRRMELYMLNRQHGRMIFESVENGPLLWPIVEENGVTRTKKYLELSVTEAIQADCDVKATNIILQGLLPEVYALVSTHKVMKELWESIQMLMQGTSLTKQEGECKLYDEFDKFAYRNGESLRDFFLSFSLLLNDMNIYNMKLDQFQVNTKFLNTLPPEWSKFVTNVKLVRDLHTTNVDQLHAYLGQHEYHA
;
A
#
# COMPACT_ATOMS: atom_id res chain seq x y z
N MET A 1 1.33 3.14 10.90
CA MET A 1 2.61 3.85 10.78
C MET A 1 3.32 3.38 9.52
N LEU A 2 4.11 4.24 8.88
CA LEU A 2 4.74 3.98 7.58
C LEU A 2 6.07 3.24 7.77
N GLU A 3 6.10 1.94 7.50
CA GLU A 3 7.33 1.15 7.36
C GLU A 3 7.78 1.16 5.89
N LYS A 4 9.09 1.03 5.64
CA LYS A 4 9.70 1.27 4.32
C LYS A 4 9.20 0.27 3.25
N ASP A 5 9.00 -0.97 3.63
CA ASP A 5 8.41 -2.06 2.84
C ASP A 5 6.89 -1.90 2.64
N MET A 6 6.21 -1.21 3.56
CA MET A 6 4.77 -0.98 3.53
C MET A 6 4.35 0.32 2.83
N TYR A 7 5.26 0.97 2.11
CA TYR A 7 5.00 2.27 1.50
C TYR A 7 3.81 2.26 0.53
N ASP A 8 3.72 1.28 -0.36
CA ASP A 8 2.64 1.24 -1.35
C ASP A 8 1.27 1.00 -0.70
N SER A 9 1.24 0.15 0.33
CA SER A 9 0.05 -0.06 1.17
C SER A 9 -0.34 1.20 1.95
N TRP A 10 0.65 1.92 2.49
CA TRP A 10 0.42 3.20 3.16
C TRP A 10 -0.10 4.27 2.19
N LYS A 11 0.54 4.43 1.03
CA LYS A 11 0.15 5.38 -0.01
C LYS A 11 -1.31 5.14 -0.43
N ARG A 12 -1.67 3.90 -0.77
CA ARG A 12 -3.04 3.55 -1.15
C ARG A 12 -4.07 3.84 -0.06
N ARG A 13 -3.73 3.61 1.21
CA ARG A 13 -4.60 3.98 2.35
C ARG A 13 -4.79 5.48 2.45
N MET A 14 -3.74 6.27 2.26
CA MET A 14 -3.82 7.74 2.30
C MET A 14 -4.66 8.29 1.14
N GLU A 15 -4.48 7.76 -0.07
CA GLU A 15 -5.28 8.11 -1.25
C GLU A 15 -6.77 7.88 -1.01
N LEU A 16 -7.14 6.66 -0.59
CA LEU A 16 -8.53 6.32 -0.30
C LEU A 16 -9.12 7.17 0.82
N TYR A 17 -8.32 7.45 1.86
CA TYR A 17 -8.76 8.28 2.97
C TYR A 17 -9.03 9.73 2.55
N MET A 18 -8.16 10.34 1.73
CA MET A 18 -8.37 11.69 1.19
C MET A 18 -9.61 11.77 0.29
N LEU A 19 -9.76 10.82 -0.64
CA LEU A 19 -10.88 10.78 -1.57
C LEU A 19 -12.23 10.64 -0.87
N ASN A 20 -12.27 10.03 0.31
CA ASN A 20 -13.49 9.87 1.11
C ASN A 20 -13.84 11.12 1.95
N ARG A 21 -13.03 12.18 1.96
CA ARG A 21 -13.31 13.42 2.69
C ARG A 21 -14.16 14.39 1.85
N GLN A 22 -14.79 15.36 2.53
CA GLN A 22 -15.43 16.48 1.84
C GLN A 22 -14.39 17.25 1.02
N HIS A 23 -14.70 17.53 -0.25
CA HIS A 23 -13.75 18.05 -1.25
C HIS A 23 -12.56 17.10 -1.50
N GLY A 24 -12.74 15.79 -1.32
CA GLY A 24 -11.67 14.80 -1.39
C GLY A 24 -10.87 14.80 -2.69
N ARG A 25 -11.50 15.15 -3.82
CA ARG A 25 -10.79 15.33 -5.10
C ARG A 25 -9.84 16.53 -5.06
N MET A 26 -10.27 17.67 -4.53
CA MET A 26 -9.41 18.85 -4.39
C MET A 26 -8.26 18.57 -3.41
N ILE A 27 -8.53 17.86 -2.30
CA ILE A 27 -7.50 17.44 -1.33
C ILE A 27 -6.46 16.56 -2.01
N PHE A 28 -6.90 15.56 -2.80
CA PHE A 28 -5.99 14.67 -3.51
C PHE A 28 -5.18 15.43 -4.58
N GLU A 29 -5.81 16.30 -5.35
CA GLU A 29 -5.16 17.11 -6.38
C GLU A 29 -4.12 18.08 -5.78
N SER A 30 -4.31 18.59 -4.56
CA SER A 30 -3.30 19.38 -3.83
C SER A 30 -2.00 18.61 -3.57
N VAL A 31 -2.08 17.28 -3.43
CA VAL A 31 -0.89 16.42 -3.23
C VAL A 31 -0.14 16.24 -4.54
N GLU A 32 -0.86 15.99 -5.64
CA GLU A 32 -0.25 15.74 -6.97
C GLU A 32 0.29 17.01 -7.61
N ASN A 33 -0.47 18.10 -7.53
CA ASN A 33 -0.18 19.33 -8.27
C ASN A 33 0.49 20.40 -7.39
N GLY A 34 0.47 20.22 -6.07
CA GLY A 34 0.92 21.21 -5.10
C GLY A 34 -0.19 22.17 -4.68
N PRO A 35 0.09 23.01 -3.67
CA PRO A 35 -0.90 23.93 -3.12
C PRO A 35 -1.25 25.05 -4.10
N LEU A 36 -2.36 25.73 -3.83
CA LEU A 36 -2.75 26.96 -4.48
C LEU A 36 -1.59 27.98 -4.44
N LEU A 37 -1.24 28.50 -5.62
CA LEU A 37 -0.46 29.73 -5.69
C LEU A 37 -1.34 30.88 -5.23
N TRP A 38 -1.00 31.47 -4.08
CA TRP A 38 -1.77 32.56 -3.50
C TRP A 38 -1.94 33.70 -4.51
N PRO A 39 -3.18 34.15 -4.80
CA PRO A 39 -3.41 35.19 -5.79
C PRO A 39 -2.74 36.50 -5.39
N ILE A 40 -2.29 37.27 -6.37
CA ILE A 40 -1.65 38.58 -6.18
C ILE A 40 -2.70 39.68 -6.38
N VAL A 41 -2.63 40.73 -5.56
CA VAL A 41 -3.38 41.97 -5.71
C VAL A 41 -2.41 43.14 -5.78
N GLU A 42 -2.68 44.10 -6.65
CA GLU A 42 -2.00 45.39 -6.66
C GLU A 42 -2.76 46.37 -5.78
N GLU A 43 -2.07 46.90 -4.77
CA GLU A 43 -2.61 47.91 -3.87
C GLU A 43 -1.60 49.07 -3.82
N ASN A 44 -2.01 50.24 -4.30
CA ASN A 44 -1.17 51.46 -4.36
C ASN A 44 0.16 51.27 -5.13
N GLY A 45 0.15 50.50 -6.22
CA GLY A 45 1.34 50.25 -7.05
C GLY A 45 2.33 49.24 -6.48
N VAL A 46 1.98 48.59 -5.36
CA VAL A 46 2.74 47.48 -4.78
C VAL A 46 1.97 46.18 -4.95
N THR A 47 2.62 45.17 -5.53
CA THR A 47 2.09 43.81 -5.62
C THR A 47 2.26 43.08 -4.29
N ARG A 48 1.18 42.54 -3.74
CA ARG A 48 1.21 41.66 -2.57
C ARG A 48 0.29 40.46 -2.76
N THR A 49 0.56 39.38 -2.05
CA THR A 49 -0.37 38.25 -1.98
C THR A 49 -1.64 38.63 -1.23
N LYS A 50 -2.78 38.09 -1.69
CA LYS A 50 -4.07 38.21 -1.01
C LYS A 50 -3.99 37.57 0.37
N LYS A 51 -4.69 38.16 1.33
CA LYS A 51 -5.00 37.53 2.62
C LYS A 51 -6.14 36.53 2.44
N TYR A 52 -6.27 35.58 3.37
CA TYR A 52 -7.34 34.59 3.33
C TYR A 52 -8.74 35.22 3.21
N LEU A 53 -9.00 36.32 3.94
CA LEU A 53 -10.29 37.04 3.90
C LEU A 53 -10.57 37.73 2.55
N GLU A 54 -9.55 37.90 1.71
CA GLU A 54 -9.65 38.52 0.38
C GLU A 54 -9.84 37.48 -0.74
N LEU A 55 -9.82 36.19 -0.38
CA LEU A 55 -10.04 35.10 -1.30
C LEU A 55 -11.52 35.01 -1.69
N SER A 56 -11.75 34.66 -2.96
CA SER A 56 -13.05 34.16 -3.39
C SER A 56 -13.39 32.86 -2.67
N VAL A 57 -14.68 32.49 -2.68
CA VAL A 57 -15.17 31.25 -2.05
C VAL A 57 -14.38 30.03 -2.55
N THR A 58 -14.14 29.92 -3.86
CA THR A 58 -13.40 28.79 -4.45
C THR A 58 -11.93 28.77 -4.03
N GLU A 59 -11.27 29.93 -4.01
CA GLU A 59 -9.87 30.05 -3.57
C GLU A 59 -9.72 29.69 -2.08
N ALA A 60 -10.66 30.11 -1.23
CA ALA A 60 -10.67 29.76 0.19
C ALA A 60 -10.88 28.25 0.41
N ILE A 61 -11.80 27.62 -0.33
CA ILE A 61 -12.01 26.16 -0.29
C ILE A 61 -10.73 25.42 -0.71
N GLN A 62 -10.06 25.88 -1.76
CA GLN A 62 -8.79 25.26 -2.19
C GLN A 62 -7.70 25.40 -1.14
N ALA A 63 -7.51 26.60 -0.57
CA ALA A 63 -6.54 26.84 0.50
C ALA A 63 -6.81 25.94 1.73
N ASP A 64 -8.07 25.76 2.11
CA ASP A 64 -8.46 24.84 3.18
C ASP A 64 -8.16 23.38 2.83
N CYS A 65 -8.36 22.98 1.57
CA CYS A 65 -8.03 21.64 1.08
C CYS A 65 -6.53 21.38 1.09
N ASP A 66 -5.70 22.36 0.73
CA ASP A 66 -4.24 22.26 0.76
C ASP A 66 -3.73 22.03 2.18
N VAL A 67 -4.26 22.76 3.15
CA VAL A 67 -3.94 22.59 4.57
C VAL A 67 -4.39 21.21 5.06
N LYS A 68 -5.59 20.75 4.67
CA LYS A 68 -6.07 19.41 5.00
C LYS A 68 -5.18 18.32 4.40
N ALA A 69 -4.81 18.43 3.12
CA ALA A 69 -3.92 17.48 2.46
C ALA A 69 -2.59 17.34 3.23
N THR A 70 -1.99 18.49 3.59
CA THR A 70 -0.77 18.57 4.38
C THR A 70 -0.94 17.85 5.73
N ASN A 71 -1.98 18.19 6.49
CA ASN A 71 -2.22 17.58 7.79
C ASN A 71 -2.43 16.07 7.71
N ILE A 72 -3.16 15.59 6.70
CA ILE A 72 -3.40 14.15 6.50
C ILE A 72 -2.10 13.41 6.26
N ILE A 73 -1.24 13.92 5.37
CA ILE A 73 0.05 13.27 5.10
C ILE A 73 0.93 13.27 6.33
N LEU A 74 1.09 14.42 7.01
CA LEU A 74 1.95 14.52 8.18
C LEU A 74 1.51 13.58 9.33
N GLN A 75 0.20 13.44 9.56
CA GLN A 75 -0.34 12.49 10.55
C GLN A 75 -0.09 11.02 10.17
N GLY A 76 0.08 10.72 8.88
CA GLY A 76 0.40 9.39 8.39
C GLY A 76 1.87 8.98 8.59
N LEU A 77 2.76 9.92 8.90
CA LEU A 77 4.21 9.68 8.99
C LEU A 77 4.65 9.19 10.38
N LEU A 78 5.73 8.43 10.37
CA LEU A 78 6.53 8.15 11.56
C LEU A 78 7.29 9.41 12.00
N PRO A 79 7.56 9.61 13.31
CA PRO A 79 8.33 10.76 13.80
C PRO A 79 9.69 10.93 13.12
N GLU A 80 10.39 9.83 12.82
CA GLU A 80 11.70 9.84 12.16
C GLU A 80 11.60 10.33 10.72
N VAL A 81 10.54 9.91 10.01
CA VAL A 81 10.27 10.31 8.62
C VAL A 81 9.86 11.77 8.57
N TYR A 82 9.00 12.19 9.51
CA TYR A 82 8.60 13.58 9.66
C TYR A 82 9.82 14.49 9.85
N ALA A 83 10.75 14.14 10.75
CA ALA A 83 11.95 14.94 10.98
C ALA A 83 12.77 15.17 9.70
N LEU A 84 12.87 14.14 8.84
CA LEU A 84 13.62 14.22 7.59
C LEU A 84 12.96 15.07 6.50
N VAL A 85 11.62 15.13 6.47
CA VAL A 85 10.88 15.87 5.42
C VAL A 85 10.37 17.23 5.88
N SER A 86 10.44 17.54 7.18
CA SER A 86 9.93 18.76 7.81
C SER A 86 10.53 20.08 7.30
N THR A 87 11.63 20.02 6.56
CA THR A 87 12.29 21.19 5.96
C THR A 87 11.58 21.70 4.70
N HIS A 88 10.74 20.88 4.07
CA HIS A 88 10.01 21.23 2.86
C HIS A 88 8.77 22.05 3.20
N LYS A 89 8.60 23.19 2.51
CA LYS A 89 7.49 24.13 2.75
C LYS A 89 6.28 23.87 1.86
N VAL A 90 6.49 23.15 0.75
CA VAL A 90 5.47 22.89 -0.27
C VAL A 90 5.02 21.45 -0.20
N MET A 91 3.71 21.21 -0.17
CA MET A 91 3.13 19.85 -0.06
C MET A 91 3.65 18.91 -1.14
N LYS A 92 3.76 19.39 -2.38
CA LYS A 92 4.30 18.59 -3.49
C LYS A 92 5.74 18.15 -3.24
N GLU A 93 6.61 19.06 -2.81
CA GLU A 93 8.01 18.74 -2.49
C GLU A 93 8.10 17.75 -1.32
N LEU A 94 7.23 17.92 -0.30
CA LEU A 94 7.15 17.01 0.83
C LEU A 94 6.70 15.61 0.40
N TRP A 95 5.69 15.52 -0.46
CA TRP A 95 5.19 14.26 -1.03
C TRP A 95 6.24 13.57 -1.89
N GLU A 96 6.88 14.30 -2.81
CA GLU A 96 7.97 13.79 -3.65
C GLU A 96 9.17 13.35 -2.80
N SER A 97 9.50 14.07 -1.72
CA SER A 97 10.56 13.69 -0.78
C SER A 97 10.23 12.42 -0.02
N ILE A 98 8.97 12.24 0.43
CA ILE A 98 8.51 11.01 1.06
C ILE A 98 8.61 9.85 0.07
N GLN A 99 8.15 10.06 -1.18
CA GLN A 99 8.26 9.07 -2.24
C GLN A 99 9.73 8.67 -2.46
N MET A 100 10.62 9.64 -2.61
CA MET A 100 12.06 9.38 -2.79
C MET A 100 12.69 8.66 -1.60
N LEU A 101 12.32 9.03 -0.36
CA LEU A 101 12.89 8.45 0.85
C LEU A 101 12.42 7.00 1.05
N MET A 102 11.17 6.71 0.69
CA MET A 102 10.53 5.42 0.94
C MET A 102 10.66 4.47 -0.25
N GLN A 103 10.42 4.94 -1.46
CA GLN A 103 10.52 4.18 -2.71
C GLN A 103 11.87 4.28 -3.40
N GLY A 104 12.77 5.23 -3.05
CA GLY A 104 14.00 5.45 -3.83
C GLY A 104 13.74 6.02 -5.24
N THR A 105 14.77 6.05 -6.09
CA THR A 105 14.62 6.31 -7.54
C THR A 105 13.99 5.09 -8.23
N SER A 106 13.49 5.25 -9.46
CA SER A 106 12.78 4.25 -10.29
C SER A 106 13.42 2.86 -10.49
N LEU A 107 14.55 2.59 -9.86
CA LEU A 107 15.22 1.29 -9.77
C LEU A 107 14.42 0.26 -8.92
N THR A 108 13.37 0.68 -8.21
CA THR A 108 12.77 -0.10 -7.12
C THR A 108 11.56 -0.96 -7.47
N LYS A 109 10.85 -0.73 -8.58
CA LYS A 109 9.76 -1.63 -8.96
C LYS A 109 10.28 -3.03 -9.29
N GLN A 110 11.31 -3.09 -10.13
CA GLN A 110 11.94 -4.37 -10.49
C GLN A 110 12.63 -5.01 -9.29
N GLU A 111 13.31 -4.23 -8.44
CA GLU A 111 13.90 -4.77 -7.20
C GLU A 111 12.84 -5.29 -6.22
N GLY A 112 11.69 -4.62 -6.11
CA GLY A 112 10.54 -5.05 -5.32
C GLY A 112 9.93 -6.35 -5.86
N GLU A 113 9.68 -6.40 -7.18
CA GLU A 113 9.23 -7.61 -7.87
C GLU A 113 10.23 -8.77 -7.66
N CYS A 114 11.54 -8.53 -7.79
CA CYS A 114 12.57 -9.54 -7.54
C CYS A 114 12.56 -10.02 -6.08
N LYS A 115 12.45 -9.12 -5.10
CA LYS A 115 12.38 -9.49 -3.68
C LYS A 115 11.13 -10.32 -3.38
N LEU A 116 9.98 -9.93 -3.91
CA LEU A 116 8.73 -10.67 -3.72
C LEU A 116 8.76 -12.03 -4.42
N TYR A 117 9.38 -12.12 -5.60
CA TYR A 117 9.63 -13.41 -6.25
C TYR A 117 10.53 -14.30 -5.40
N ASP A 118 11.62 -13.78 -4.87
CA ASP A 118 12.54 -14.51 -3.97
C ASP A 118 11.83 -14.96 -2.68
N GLU A 119 11.00 -14.10 -2.10
CA GLU A 119 10.20 -14.41 -0.91
C GLU A 119 9.17 -15.50 -1.20
N PHE A 120 8.47 -15.41 -2.33
CA PHE A 120 7.55 -16.43 -2.80
C PHE A 120 8.26 -17.76 -3.07
N ASP A 121 9.42 -17.74 -3.71
CA ASP A 121 10.21 -18.95 -3.98
C ASP A 121 10.73 -19.60 -2.68
N LYS A 122 11.17 -18.79 -1.72
CA LYS A 122 11.70 -19.28 -0.43
C LYS A 122 10.62 -19.46 0.63
N PHE A 123 9.36 -19.15 0.35
CA PHE A 123 8.27 -19.24 1.31
C PHE A 123 8.14 -20.67 1.86
N ALA A 124 8.20 -20.78 3.18
CA ALA A 124 8.29 -22.03 3.91
C ALA A 124 7.36 -22.03 5.12
N TYR A 125 6.80 -23.19 5.45
CA TYR A 125 6.07 -23.42 6.68
C TYR A 125 7.03 -23.34 7.87
N ARG A 126 6.70 -22.57 8.90
CA ARG A 126 7.53 -22.37 10.09
C ARG A 126 7.22 -23.43 11.13
N ASN A 127 8.25 -23.96 11.77
CA ASN A 127 8.08 -24.94 12.84
C ASN A 127 7.22 -24.35 13.98
N GLY A 128 6.12 -25.03 14.30
CA GLY A 128 5.22 -24.66 15.38
C GLY A 128 4.16 -23.60 15.04
N GLU A 129 4.09 -23.10 13.79
CA GLU A 129 2.95 -22.28 13.37
C GLU A 129 1.70 -23.14 13.12
N SER A 130 0.52 -22.54 13.27
CA SER A 130 -0.75 -23.21 12.91
C SER A 130 -1.03 -23.13 11.41
N LEU A 131 -1.92 -23.97 10.88
CA LEU A 131 -2.35 -23.89 9.48
C LEU A 131 -2.92 -22.50 9.17
N ARG A 132 -3.63 -21.91 10.14
CA ARG A 132 -4.21 -20.57 10.02
C ARG A 132 -3.13 -19.49 9.90
N ASP A 133 -2.07 -19.55 10.71
CA ASP A 133 -0.99 -18.56 10.67
C ASP A 133 -0.19 -18.67 9.35
N PHE A 134 0.05 -19.90 8.90
CA PHE A 134 0.61 -20.18 7.58
C PHE A 134 -0.25 -19.60 6.46
N PHE A 135 -1.56 -19.84 6.48
CA PHE A 135 -2.48 -19.31 5.47
C PHE A 135 -2.53 -17.78 5.47
N LEU A 136 -2.56 -17.14 6.64
CA LEU A 136 -2.55 -15.69 6.76
C LEU A 136 -1.26 -15.09 6.19
N SER A 137 -0.09 -15.65 6.53
CA SER A 137 1.18 -15.17 6.01
C SER A 137 1.32 -15.39 4.49
N PHE A 138 0.85 -16.52 3.97
CA PHE A 138 0.83 -16.76 2.52
C PHE A 138 -0.11 -15.79 1.80
N SER A 139 -1.28 -15.50 2.37
CA SER A 139 -2.26 -14.56 1.80
C SER A 139 -1.74 -13.12 1.80
N LEU A 140 -1.00 -12.72 2.84
CA LEU A 140 -0.33 -11.42 2.88
C LEU A 140 0.70 -11.31 1.75
N LEU A 141 1.54 -12.32 1.56
CA LEU A 141 2.51 -12.34 0.45
C LEU A 141 1.84 -12.21 -0.92
N LEU A 142 0.76 -12.96 -1.17
CA LEU A 142 0.01 -12.84 -2.43
C LEU A 142 -0.59 -11.44 -2.62
N ASN A 143 -1.07 -10.82 -1.55
CA ASN A 143 -1.59 -9.45 -1.61
C ASN A 143 -0.50 -8.46 -1.97
N ASP A 144 0.69 -8.59 -1.39
CA ASP A 144 1.83 -7.75 -1.71
C ASP A 144 2.25 -7.92 -3.18
N MET A 145 2.33 -9.15 -3.68
CA MET A 145 2.57 -9.42 -5.11
C MET A 145 1.49 -8.79 -6.02
N ASN A 146 0.22 -8.85 -5.62
CA ASN A 146 -0.88 -8.23 -6.35
C ASN A 146 -0.80 -6.70 -6.37
N ILE A 147 -0.30 -6.06 -5.30
CA ILE A 147 -0.07 -4.60 -5.24
C ILE A 147 0.91 -4.17 -6.34
N TYR A 148 1.94 -4.97 -6.60
CA TYR A 148 2.90 -4.75 -7.70
C TYR A 148 2.37 -5.15 -9.08
N ASN A 149 1.13 -5.65 -9.17
CA ASN A 149 0.50 -6.18 -10.39
C ASN A 149 1.25 -7.39 -10.96
N MET A 150 1.91 -8.18 -10.10
CA MET A 150 2.55 -9.43 -10.47
C MET A 150 1.48 -10.49 -10.72
N LYS A 151 1.39 -11.00 -11.95
CA LYS A 151 0.40 -12.00 -12.33
C LYS A 151 0.97 -13.40 -12.11
N LEU A 152 0.65 -14.01 -10.97
CA LEU A 152 0.88 -15.44 -10.77
C LEU A 152 -0.30 -16.24 -11.31
N ASP A 153 -0.01 -17.34 -11.99
CA ASP A 153 -1.05 -18.28 -12.41
C ASP A 153 -1.64 -19.00 -11.19
N GLN A 154 -2.96 -19.26 -11.19
CA GLN A 154 -3.63 -19.91 -10.07
C GLN A 154 -3.04 -21.28 -9.75
N PHE A 155 -2.58 -22.02 -10.77
CA PHE A 155 -1.90 -23.30 -10.58
C PHE A 155 -0.57 -23.13 -9.84
N GLN A 156 0.20 -22.08 -10.15
CA GLN A 156 1.47 -21.78 -9.47
C GLN A 156 1.23 -21.46 -7.99
N VAL A 157 0.24 -20.61 -7.71
CA VAL A 157 -0.15 -20.24 -6.35
C VAL A 157 -0.58 -21.46 -5.55
N ASN A 158 -1.49 -22.27 -6.09
CA ASN A 158 -2.02 -23.45 -5.40
C ASN A 158 -0.95 -24.52 -5.19
N THR A 159 -0.12 -24.76 -6.21
CA THR A 159 0.98 -25.73 -6.11
C THR A 159 1.99 -25.29 -5.06
N LYS A 160 2.34 -24.00 -5.01
CA LYS A 160 3.23 -23.45 -3.97
C LYS A 160 2.63 -23.65 -2.58
N PHE A 161 1.38 -23.23 -2.36
CA PHE A 161 0.69 -23.38 -1.08
C PHE A 161 0.71 -24.83 -0.57
N LEU A 162 0.33 -25.78 -1.44
CA LEU A 162 0.25 -27.21 -1.08
C LEU A 162 1.62 -27.86 -0.86
N ASN A 163 2.63 -27.49 -1.65
CA ASN A 163 3.97 -28.07 -1.55
C ASN A 163 4.77 -27.53 -0.36
N THR A 164 4.39 -26.37 0.18
CA THR A 164 5.06 -25.78 1.33
C THR A 164 4.60 -26.40 2.66
N LEU A 165 3.43 -27.05 2.69
CA LEU A 165 2.93 -27.73 3.88
C LEU A 165 3.89 -28.85 4.34
N PRO A 166 4.02 -29.07 5.65
CA PRO A 166 4.96 -30.04 6.18
C PRO A 166 4.47 -31.49 5.94
N PRO A 167 5.36 -32.51 6.06
CA PRO A 167 5.09 -33.88 5.61
C PRO A 167 3.84 -34.54 6.19
N GLU A 168 3.40 -34.11 7.37
CA GLU A 168 2.18 -34.53 8.07
C GLU A 168 0.93 -34.33 7.19
N TRP A 169 0.94 -33.31 6.33
CA TRP A 169 -0.17 -33.00 5.41
C TRP A 169 -0.14 -33.77 4.10
N SER A 170 0.89 -34.59 3.85
CA SER A 170 1.16 -35.23 2.54
C SER A 170 -0.03 -36.01 1.97
N LYS A 171 -0.77 -36.73 2.83
CA LYS A 171 -1.99 -37.47 2.43
C LYS A 171 -3.08 -36.54 1.91
N PHE A 172 -3.32 -35.43 2.62
CA PHE A 172 -4.35 -34.46 2.26
C PHE A 172 -3.97 -33.68 1.01
N VAL A 173 -2.69 -33.29 0.89
CA VAL A 173 -2.13 -32.65 -0.30
C VAL A 173 -2.32 -33.55 -1.54
N THR A 174 -2.01 -34.84 -1.41
CA THR A 174 -2.19 -35.81 -2.51
C THR A 174 -3.65 -35.91 -2.93
N ASN A 175 -4.58 -35.99 -1.97
CA ASN A 175 -6.01 -36.03 -2.27
C ASN A 175 -6.46 -34.77 -3.02
N VAL A 176 -6.10 -33.58 -2.53
CA VAL A 176 -6.41 -32.31 -3.19
C VAL A 176 -5.93 -32.31 -4.65
N LYS A 177 -4.68 -32.72 -4.90
CA LYS A 177 -4.11 -32.75 -6.25
C LYS A 177 -4.81 -33.73 -7.20
N LEU A 178 -5.46 -34.77 -6.67
CA LEU A 178 -6.19 -35.76 -7.46
C LEU A 178 -7.63 -35.37 -7.73
N VAL A 179 -8.29 -34.70 -6.77
CA VAL A 179 -9.75 -34.50 -6.79
C VAL A 179 -10.12 -33.06 -7.19
N ARG A 180 -9.23 -32.09 -6.98
CA ARG A 180 -9.50 -30.67 -7.27
C ARG A 180 -8.71 -30.20 -8.49
N ASP A 181 -9.34 -29.35 -9.29
CA ASP A 181 -8.66 -28.63 -10.36
C ASP A 181 -7.89 -27.44 -9.79
N LEU A 182 -6.56 -27.53 -9.82
CA LEU A 182 -5.66 -26.51 -9.31
C LEU A 182 -5.60 -25.24 -10.17
N HIS A 183 -6.15 -25.24 -11.39
CA HIS A 183 -6.22 -24.03 -12.22
C HIS A 183 -7.38 -23.13 -11.83
N THR A 184 -8.42 -23.67 -11.18
CA THR A 184 -9.67 -22.94 -10.91
C THR A 184 -10.01 -22.83 -9.42
N THR A 185 -9.50 -23.75 -8.59
CA THR A 185 -9.67 -23.69 -7.14
C THR A 185 -8.92 -22.48 -6.58
N ASN A 186 -9.53 -21.70 -5.68
CA ASN A 186 -8.82 -20.62 -4.99
C ASN A 186 -8.17 -21.12 -3.68
N VAL A 187 -7.21 -20.36 -3.16
CA VAL A 187 -6.46 -20.76 -1.94
C VAL A 187 -7.38 -20.86 -0.72
N ASP A 188 -8.41 -20.01 -0.61
CA ASP A 188 -9.38 -20.06 0.49
C ASP A 188 -10.10 -21.41 0.56
N GLN A 189 -10.48 -21.97 -0.58
CA GLN A 189 -11.11 -23.29 -0.67
C GLN A 189 -10.15 -24.41 -0.27
N LEU A 190 -8.87 -24.29 -0.62
CA LEU A 190 -7.83 -25.23 -0.19
C LEU A 190 -7.64 -25.18 1.33
N HIS A 191 -7.51 -23.97 1.89
CA HIS A 191 -7.39 -23.75 3.32
C HIS A 191 -8.61 -24.29 4.08
N ALA A 192 -9.83 -24.01 3.61
CA ALA A 192 -11.05 -24.50 4.23
C ALA A 192 -11.12 -26.05 4.25
N TYR A 193 -10.67 -26.70 3.18
CA TYR A 193 -10.58 -28.16 3.12
C TYR A 193 -9.54 -28.71 4.09
N LEU A 194 -8.34 -28.14 4.13
CA LEU A 194 -7.28 -28.57 5.04
C LEU A 194 -7.67 -28.35 6.50
N GLY A 195 -8.35 -27.26 6.82
CA GLY A 195 -8.83 -26.97 8.17
C GLY A 195 -9.81 -28.02 8.72
N GLN A 196 -10.59 -28.69 7.85
CA GLN A 196 -11.45 -29.81 8.26
C GLN A 196 -10.67 -31.04 8.72
N HIS A 197 -9.38 -31.10 8.38
CA HIS A 197 -8.50 -32.23 8.61
C HIS A 197 -7.33 -31.89 9.55
N GLU A 198 -7.31 -30.71 10.16
CA GLU A 198 -6.20 -30.23 11.00
C GLU A 198 -5.94 -31.13 12.22
N TYR A 199 -6.98 -31.73 12.81
CA TYR A 199 -6.84 -32.71 13.91
C TYR A 199 -6.40 -34.11 13.44
N HIS A 200 -6.24 -34.32 12.14
CA HIS A 200 -5.88 -35.60 11.51
C HIS A 200 -4.57 -35.53 10.72
N ALA A 201 -3.95 -34.35 10.65
CA ALA A 201 -2.60 -34.13 10.16
C ALA A 201 -1.63 -34.29 11.34
#